data_AF-A0A8T2XMZ8-F1
#
_entry.id   AF-A0A8T2XMZ8-F1
#
_cell.length_a   1.000
_cell.length_b   1.000
_cell.length_c   1.000
_cell.angle_alpha   90.00
_cell.angle_beta   90.00
_cell.angle_gamma   90.00
#
_symmetry.space_group_name_H-M   'P 1'
#
loop_
_entity.id
_entity.type
_entity.pdbx_description
1 polymer ?
#
loop_
_entity_poly.entity_id
_entity_poly.type
_entity_poly.pdbx_seq_one_letter_code
_entity_poly.pdbx_strand_id
1 'polypeptide(L)' 'MQSITTNQENCADACLRNCSCVAYATTELIDCVMWFGDLLDVSEFNDGGDELYVRMAASEL' A
#
# COMPACT_ATOMS: atom_id res chain seq x y z
N MET A 1 10.15 -2.25 -2.29
CA MET A 1 9.28 -1.42 -3.13
C MET A 1 9.30 -2.00 -4.53
N GLN A 2 8.18 -2.55 -5.00
CA GLN A 2 8.03 -2.93 -6.41
C GLN A 2 6.95 -2.03 -7.01
N SER A 3 7.28 -1.39 -8.14
CA SER A 3 6.30 -0.65 -8.95
C SER A 3 5.60 -1.66 -9.85
N ILE A 4 4.32 -1.94 -9.60
CA ILE A 4 3.53 -2.79 -10.48
C ILE A 4 2.61 -1.89 -11.30
N THR A 5 2.89 -1.78 -12.59
CA THR A 5 1.99 -1.13 -13.57
C THR A 5 0.89 -2.12 -13.97
N THR A 6 -0.08 -2.34 -13.07
CA THR A 6 -1.21 -3.23 -13.37
C THR A 6 -2.27 -2.46 -14.13
N ASN A 7 -2.25 -2.59 -15.46
CA ASN A 7 -3.45 -2.40 -16.26
C ASN A 7 -4.54 -3.34 -15.70
N GLN A 8 -5.62 -2.77 -15.15
CA GLN A 8 -6.94 -3.39 -14.84
C GLN A 8 -7.29 -3.89 -13.41
N GLU A 9 -6.38 -4.07 -12.45
CA GLU A 9 -6.75 -4.38 -11.04
C GLU A 9 -6.44 -3.20 -10.10
N ASN A 10 -7.37 -2.88 -9.20
CA ASN A 10 -7.13 -1.86 -8.17
C ASN A 10 -5.97 -2.31 -7.26
N CYS A 11 -5.07 -1.40 -6.91
CA CYS A 11 -3.91 -1.64 -6.05
C CYS A 11 -4.29 -2.34 -4.73
N ALA A 12 -5.47 -2.03 -4.18
CA ALA A 12 -6.04 -2.71 -3.02
C ALA A 12 -6.26 -4.21 -3.27
N ASP A 13 -6.90 -4.58 -4.38
CA ASP A 13 -7.18 -5.98 -4.73
C ASP A 13 -5.89 -6.77 -4.97
N ALA A 14 -4.92 -6.14 -5.65
CA ALA A 14 -3.60 -6.73 -5.87
C ALA A 14 -2.88 -7.03 -4.55
N CYS A 15 -2.93 -6.10 -3.58
CA CYS A 15 -2.37 -6.32 -2.26
C CYS A 15 -3.12 -7.41 -1.49
N LEU A 16 -4.46 -7.41 -1.51
CA LEU A 16 -5.27 -8.40 -0.79
C LEU A 16 -5.01 -9.84 -1.29
N ARG A 17 -4.82 -10.01 -2.61
CA ARG A 17 -4.50 -11.31 -3.23
C ARG A 17 -3.08 -11.78 -2.98
N ASN A 18 -2.16 -10.87 -2.65
CA ASN A 18 -0.79 -11.23 -2.30
C ASN A 18 -0.64 -11.33 -0.77
N CYS A 19 -0.56 -12.55 -0.23
CA CYS A 19 -0.45 -12.78 1.22
C CYS A 19 0.80 -12.16 1.87
N SER A 20 1.82 -11.83 1.09
CA SER A 20 3.02 -11.16 1.59
C SER A 20 2.88 -9.65 1.62
N CYS A 21 1.85 -9.09 0.98
CA CYS A 21 1.62 -7.64 0.97
C CYS A 21 1.13 -7.18 2.35
N VAL A 22 1.78 -6.16 2.89
CA VAL A 22 1.48 -5.57 4.21
C VAL A 22 0.87 -4.17 4.10
N ALA A 23 1.09 -3.47 2.98
CA ALA A 23 0.57 -2.14 2.73
C ALA A 23 0.63 -1.79 1.24
N TYR A 24 -0.18 -0.83 0.84
CA TYR A 24 -0.16 -0.26 -0.49
C TYR A 24 -0.44 1.25 -0.47
N ALA A 25 -0.06 1.93 -1.56
CA ALA A 25 -0.33 3.34 -1.77
C ALA A 25 -0.46 3.61 -3.28
N THR A 26 -1.21 4.66 -3.60
CA THR A 26 -1.34 5.22 -4.95
C THR A 26 -0.84 6.66 -4.91
N THR A 27 0.07 7.02 -5.80
CA THR A 27 0.66 8.37 -5.86
C THR A 27 0.43 8.95 -7.26
N GLU A 28 0.52 10.27 -7.41
CA GLU A 28 0.35 10.91 -8.73
C GLU A 28 1.38 10.44 -9.78
N LEU A 29 2.55 10.00 -9.33
CA LEU A 29 3.65 9.54 -10.20
C LEU A 29 3.67 8.02 -10.39
N ILE A 30 3.11 7.26 -9.46
CA ILE A 30 3.13 5.80 -9.45
C ILE A 30 1.72 5.30 -9.14
N ASP A 31 1.12 4.64 -10.14
CA ASP A 31 -0.25 4.10 -10.05
C ASP A 31 -0.45 3.12 -8.89
N CYS A 32 0.58 2.33 -8.54
CA CYS A 32 0.52 1.38 -7.42
C CYS A 32 1.91 1.05 -6.86
N VAL A 33 2.05 1.20 -5.55
CA VAL A 33 3.21 0.76 -4.77
C VAL A 33 2.74 -0.22 -3.71
N MET A 34 3.42 -1.37 -3.61
CA MET A 34 3.18 -2.36 -2.56
C MET A 34 4.44 -2.64 -1.74
N TRP A 35 4.22 -2.86 -0.45
CA TRP A 35 5.24 -3.22 0.53
C TRP A 35 5.06 -4.67 0.99
N PHE A 36 6.18 -5.36 1.19
CA PHE A 36 6.26 -6.76 1.61
C PHE A 36 7.25 -6.85 2.77
N GLY A 37 6.77 -7.07 4.00
CA GLY A 37 7.58 -7.06 5.23
C GLY A 37 7.30 -5.86 6.14
N ASP A 38 8.23 -5.51 7.02
CA ASP A 38 8.01 -4.45 8.01
C ASP A 38 7.98 -3.06 7.37
N LEU A 39 7.09 -2.20 7.89
CA LEU A 39 7.04 -0.79 7.54
C LEU A 39 7.96 -0.03 8.50
N LEU A 40 9.14 0.35 8.01
CA LEU A 40 10.13 1.11 8.76
C LEU A 40 10.04 2.60 8.39
N ASP A 41 10.40 3.46 9.35
CA ASP A 41 10.51 4.91 9.16
C ASP A 41 9.22 5.61 8.68
N VAL A 42 8.04 5.05 9.01
CA VAL A 42 6.74 5.69 8.74
C VAL A 42 6.53 6.86 9.71
N SER A 43 6.16 8.01 9.17
CA SER A 43 5.85 9.22 9.93
C SER A 43 4.52 9.81 9.47
N GLU A 44 3.71 10.26 10.42
CA GLU A 44 2.45 10.94 10.15
C GLU A 44 2.66 12.44 10.07
N PHE A 45 1.99 13.09 9.12
CA PHE A 45 2.03 14.53 8.92
C PHE A 45 0.61 15.10 9.02
N ASN A 46 0.45 16.24 9.71
CA ASN A 46 -0.85 16.91 9.82
C ASN A 46 -1.30 17.55 8.50
N ASP A 47 -0.37 17.84 7.59
CA ASP A 47 -0.61 18.40 6.27
C ASP A 47 0.50 17.89 5.31
N GLY A 48 0.11 17.57 4.08
CA GLY A 48 0.96 16.90 3.09
C GLY A 48 1.20 15.41 3.34
N GLY A 49 2.11 14.83 2.56
CA GLY A 49 2.37 13.38 2.52
C GLY A 49 1.44 12.62 1.59
N ASP A 50 1.70 11.32 1.44
CA ASP A 50 0.88 10.40 0.66
C ASP A 50 0.07 9.49 1.60
N GLU A 51 -1.14 9.10 1.17
CA GLU A 51 -1.95 8.13 1.90
C GLU A 51 -1.34 6.72 1.81
N LEU A 52 -1.11 6.10 2.97
CA LEU A 52 -0.62 4.74 3.09
C LEU A 52 -1.72 3.84 3.68
N TYR A 53 -2.11 2.79 2.95
CA TYR A 53 -3.11 1.83 3.36
C TYR A 53 -2.44 0.58 3.92
N VAL A 54 -2.56 0.36 5.24
CA VAL A 54 -1.99 -0.80 5.94
C VAL A 54 -3.00 -1.96 5.93
N ARG A 55 -2.54 -3.16 5.56
CA ARG A 55 -3.34 -4.38 5.61
C ARG A 55 -3.44 -4.88 7.05
N MET A 56 -4.66 -4.85 7.60
CA MET A 56 -4.97 -5.29 8.96
C MET A 56 -5.76 -6.60 8.96
N ALA A 57 -5.75 -7.34 10.08
CA ALA A 57 -6.69 -8.43 10.25
C ALA A 57 -8.12 -7.87 10.36
N ALA A 58 -9.12 -8.58 9.84
CA ALA A 58 -10.52 -8.13 9.92
C ALA A 58 -11.03 -7.97 11.36
N SER A 59 -10.40 -8.62 12.34
CA SER A 59 -10.69 -8.48 13.77
C SER A 59 -10.13 -7.21 14.42
N GLU A 60 -9.27 -6.48 13.71
CA GLU A 60 -8.59 -5.26 14.19
C GLU A 60 -9.13 -3.98 13.53
N LEU A 61 -10.15 -4.12 12.67
CA LEU A 61 -10.94 -3.03 12.11
C LEU A 61 -12.08 -2.64 13.06
#